data_AF-A0A1M5M8Y9-F1
#
_entry.id   AF-A0A1M5M8Y9-F1
#
_cell.length_a   1.000
_cell.length_b   1.000
_cell.length_c   1.000
_cell.angle_alpha   90.00
_cell.angle_beta   90.00
_cell.angle_gamma   90.00
#
_symmetry.space_group_name_H-M   'P 1'
#
loop_
_entity.id
_entity.type
_entity.pdbx_description
1 polymer ?
#
loop_
_entity_poly.entity_id
_entity_poly.type
_entity_poly.pdbx_seq_one_letter_code
_entity_poly.pdbx_strand_id
1 'polypeptide(L)'
;MNGLKKGLGLLWMILGPASIIFMFLQAYEKVGLAAEGVQKTNTALQWGIILFIFIPISAGLVIFGYYALKGEYDQLPSGSEEPKG
;
A
#
# COMPACT_ATOMS: atom_id res chain seq x y z
N MET A 1 10.31 -21.80 -8.43
CA MET A 1 10.40 -20.33 -8.56
C MET A 1 9.72 -19.65 -7.35
N ASN A 2 10.13 -20.00 -6.13
CA ASN A 2 9.30 -19.73 -4.93
C ASN A 2 9.93 -18.67 -4.00
N GLY A 3 11.24 -18.41 -4.15
CA GLY A 3 11.95 -17.40 -3.35
C GLY A 3 11.61 -15.96 -3.74
N LEU A 4 11.44 -15.68 -5.04
CA LEU A 4 11.13 -14.34 -5.53
C LEU A 4 9.74 -13.88 -5.07
N LYS A 5 8.72 -14.73 -5.20
CA LYS A 5 7.34 -14.44 -4.76
C LYS A 5 7.28 -14.19 -3.25
N LYS A 6 7.97 -15.01 -2.45
CA LYS A 6 8.07 -14.82 -0.99
C LYS A 6 8.86 -13.57 -0.60
N GLY A 7 9.95 -13.26 -1.31
CA GLY A 7 10.73 -12.05 -1.11
C GLY A 7 9.93 -10.78 -1.43
N LEU A 8 9.18 -10.78 -2.53
CA LEU A 8 8.25 -9.70 -2.88
C LEU A 8 7.13 -9.58 -1.85
N GLY A 9 6.57 -10.70 -1.38
CA GLY A 9 5.55 -10.70 -0.33
C GLY A 9 6.03 -10.03 0.97
N LEU A 10 7.23 -10.38 1.43
CA LEU A 10 7.84 -9.74 2.60
C LEU A 10 8.08 -8.24 2.37
N LEU A 11 8.56 -7.87 1.19
CA LEU A 11 8.78 -6.47 0.81
C LEU A 11 7.47 -5.69 0.91
N TRP A 12 6.39 -6.17 0.29
CA TRP A 12 5.09 -5.49 0.30
C TRP A 12 4.47 -5.39 1.70
N MET A 13 4.68 -6.41 2.54
CA MET A 13 4.21 -6.41 3.92
C MET A 13 4.86 -5.34 4.78
N ILE A 14 6.15 -5.05 4.57
CA ILE A 14 6.87 -3.99 5.30
C ILE A 14 6.61 -2.62 4.64
N LEU A 15 6.59 -2.58 3.31
CA LEU A 15 6.49 -1.35 2.55
C LEU A 15 5.11 -0.70 2.69
N GLY A 16 4.03 -1.47 2.85
CA GLY A 16 2.70 -0.92 3.12
C GLY A 16 2.66 -0.05 4.40
N PRO A 17 2.88 -0.63 5.59
CA PRO A 17 2.87 0.11 6.86
C PRO A 17 3.90 1.25 6.87
N ALA A 18 5.11 1.01 6.34
CA ALA A 18 6.14 2.04 6.23
C ALA A 18 5.68 3.24 5.40
N SER A 19 5.02 2.98 4.26
CA SER A 19 4.49 4.03 3.38
C SER A 19 3.40 4.84 4.07
N ILE A 20 2.50 4.19 4.81
CA ILE A 20 1.44 4.88 5.56
C ILE A 20 2.03 5.79 6.63
N ILE A 21 2.97 5.29 7.43
CA ILE A 21 3.66 6.10 8.45
C ILE A 21 4.33 7.32 7.79
N PHE A 22 5.03 7.10 6.68
CA PHE A 22 5.70 8.17 5.95
C PHE A 22 4.72 9.21 5.40
N MET A 23 3.55 8.78 4.89
CA MET A 23 2.51 9.70 4.42
C MET A 23 1.89 10.52 5.55
N PHE A 24 1.69 9.94 6.74
CA PHE A 24 1.22 10.70 7.91
C PHE A 24 2.24 11.77 8.34
N LEU A 25 3.53 11.43 8.35
CA LEU A 25 4.60 12.38 8.65
C LEU A 25 4.62 13.55 7.66
N GLN A 26 4.54 13.23 6.36
CA GLN A 26 4.49 14.27 5.32
C GLN A 26 3.20 15.11 5.40
N ALA A 27 2.05 14.50 5.67
CA ALA A 27 0.81 15.23 5.85
C ALA A 27 0.92 16.26 6.97
N TYR A 28 1.47 15.83 8.12
CA TYR A 28 1.68 16.72 9.25
C TYR A 28 2.64 17.88 8.91
N GLU A 29 3.79 17.57 8.31
CA GLU A 29 4.78 18.58 7.94
C GLU A 29 4.23 19.57 6.92
N LYS A 30 3.60 19.10 5.84
CA LYS A 30 3.08 19.97 4.77
C LYS A 30 1.90 20.82 5.22
N VAL A 31 1.02 20.30 6.06
CA VAL A 31 -0.09 21.08 6.64
C VAL A 31 0.44 22.08 7.67
N GLY A 32 1.48 21.73 8.43
CA GLY A 32 2.15 22.63 9.36
C GLY A 32 2.84 23.81 8.68
N LEU A 33 3.49 23.57 7.54
CA LEU A 33 4.20 24.57 6.73
C LEU A 33 3.27 25.44 5.87
N ALA A 34 2.02 25.03 5.67
CA ALA A 34 1.06 25.78 4.86
C ALA A 34 0.66 27.10 5.54
N ALA A 35 0.59 28.16 4.73
CA ALA A 35 0.14 29.48 5.19
C ALA A 35 -1.29 29.42 5.76
N GLU A 36 -1.54 30.19 6.82
CA GLU A 36 -2.83 30.20 7.51
C GLU A 36 -4.00 30.61 6.60
N GLY A 37 -5.21 30.28 7.06
CA GLY A 37 -6.45 30.50 6.33
C GLY A 37 -6.71 29.42 5.29
N VAL A 38 -7.21 29.81 4.12
CA VAL A 38 -7.74 28.89 3.09
C VAL A 38 -6.67 27.91 2.57
N GLN A 39 -5.41 28.34 2.50
CA GLN A 39 -4.32 27.50 1.99
C GLN A 39 -4.08 26.28 2.89
N LYS A 40 -3.99 26.48 4.21
CA LYS A 40 -3.86 25.39 5.19
C LYS A 40 -5.03 24.40 5.12
N THR A 41 -6.26 24.88 5.00
CA THR A 41 -7.44 24.02 4.85
C THR A 41 -7.39 23.20 3.56
N ASN A 42 -6.99 23.81 2.44
CA ASN A 42 -6.86 23.10 1.16
C ASN A 42 -5.77 22.02 1.21
N THR A 43 -4.60 22.35 1.80
CA THR A 43 -3.52 21.37 1.99
C THR A 43 -3.95 20.23 2.92
N ALA A 44 -4.66 20.53 4.01
CA ALA A 44 -5.19 19.51 4.91
C ALA A 44 -6.21 18.60 4.22
N LEU A 45 -7.12 19.17 3.42
CA LEU A 45 -8.09 18.42 2.64
C LEU A 45 -7.40 17.51 1.62
N GLN A 46 -6.40 18.03 0.90
CA GLN A 46 -5.63 17.26 -0.08
C GLN A 46 -4.94 16.05 0.57
N TRP A 47 -4.24 16.26 1.68
CA TRP A 47 -3.60 15.16 2.42
C TRP A 47 -4.61 14.19 3.04
N GLY A 48 -5.76 14.67 3.49
CA GLY A 48 -6.87 13.83 3.96
C GLY A 48 -7.36 12.87 2.87
N ILE A 49 -7.53 13.34 1.64
CA ILE A 49 -7.94 12.51 0.49
C ILE A 49 -6.85 11.48 0.16
N ILE A 50 -5.57 11.90 0.14
CA ILE A 50 -4.43 11.00 -0.13
C ILE A 50 -4.41 9.86 0.90
N LEU A 51 -4.46 10.19 2.19
CA LEU A 51 -4.47 9.19 3.25
C LEU A 51 -5.69 8.26 3.15
N PHE A 52 -6.87 8.81 2.88
CA PHE A 52 -8.09 8.04 2.73
C PHE A 52 -8.00 6.99 1.62
N ILE A 53 -7.38 7.31 0.49
CA ILE A 53 -7.20 6.39 -0.65
C ILE A 53 -6.04 5.42 -0.39
N PHE A 54 -4.91 5.90 0.15
CA PHE A 54 -3.72 5.08 0.32
C PHE A 54 -3.82 4.04 1.44
N ILE A 55 -4.59 4.31 2.50
CA ILE A 55 -4.81 3.35 3.60
C ILE A 55 -5.37 2.00 3.09
N PRO A 56 -6.50 1.93 2.37
CA PRO A 56 -7.01 0.66 1.86
C PRO A 56 -6.08 0.01 0.83
N ILE A 57 -5.38 0.79 0.00
CA ILE A 57 -4.38 0.25 -0.94
C ILE A 57 -3.24 -0.43 -0.19
N SER A 58 -2.69 0.24 0.83
CA SER A 58 -1.64 -0.31 1.67
C SER A 58 -2.09 -1.54 2.45
N ALA A 59 -3.33 -1.53 2.96
CA ALA A 59 -3.91 -2.71 3.60
C ALA A 59 -3.97 -3.89 2.60
N GLY A 60 -4.37 -3.64 1.36
CA GLY A 60 -4.31 -4.62 0.27
C GLY A 60 -2.90 -5.16 0.02
N LEU A 61 -1.87 -4.31 0.02
CA LEU A 61 -0.47 -4.73 -0.13
C LEU A 61 0.03 -5.61 1.03
N VAL A 62 -0.38 -5.30 2.25
CA VAL A 62 -0.05 -6.12 3.43
C VAL A 62 -0.73 -7.48 3.35
N ILE A 63 -2.02 -7.50 3.00
CA ILE A 63 -2.79 -8.74 2.82
C ILE A 63 -2.18 -9.60 1.71
N PHE A 64 -1.84 -8.98 0.57
CA PHE A 64 -1.13 -9.62 -0.53
C PHE A 64 0.21 -10.20 -0.07
N GLY A 65 1.02 -9.40 0.65
CA GLY A 65 2.29 -9.84 1.20
C GLY A 65 2.15 -11.04 2.13
N TYR A 66 1.12 -11.04 2.97
CA TYR A 66 0.79 -12.12 3.89
C TYR A 66 0.46 -13.43 3.17
N TYR A 67 -0.42 -13.39 2.17
CA TYR A 67 -0.76 -14.58 1.39
C TYR A 67 0.41 -15.08 0.53
N ALA A 68 1.27 -14.18 0.06
CA ALA A 68 2.50 -14.55 -0.63
C ALA A 68 3.51 -15.27 0.27
N LEU A 69 3.62 -14.87 1.54
CA LEU A 69 4.45 -15.58 2.51
C LEU A 69 3.91 -16.97 2.86
N LYS A 70 2.58 -17.11 2.96
CA LYS A 70 1.92 -18.42 3.15
C LYS A 70 2.07 -19.37 1.97
N GLY A 71 2.49 -18.88 0.80
CA GLY A 71 2.64 -19.69 -0.41
C GLY A 71 1.32 -19.95 -1.13
N GLU A 72 0.24 -19.21 -0.81
CA GLU A 72 -1.05 -19.32 -1.49
C GLU A 72 -0.92 -18.99 -2.99
N TYR A 73 0.04 -18.14 -3.37
CA TYR A 73 0.34 -17.81 -4.78
C TYR A 73 1.33 -18.77 -5.47
N ASP A 74 1.79 -19.82 -4.78
CA ASP A 74 2.63 -20.86 -5.40
C ASP A 74 1.81 -21.81 -6.28
N GLN A 75 0.49 -21.90 -6.07
CA GLN A 75 -0.43 -22.77 -6.82
C GLN A 75 -1.09 -22.11 -8.04
N LEU A 76 -0.76 -20.86 -8.36
CA LEU A 76 -1.31 -20.22 -9.57
C LEU A 76 -0.87 -21.01 -10.82
N PRO A 77 -1.79 -21.46 -11.69
CA PRO A 77 -1.46 -22.23 -12.88
C PRO A 77 -0.37 -21.51 -13.68
N SER A 78 0.73 -22.19 -13.92
CA SER A 78 1.82 -21.69 -14.76
C SER A 78 1.42 -21.86 -16.22
N GLY A 79 0.43 -21.11 -16.68
CA GLY A 79 -0.04 -21.17 -18.06
C GLY A 79 -1.49 -20.76 -18.21
N SER A 80 -1.76 -20.06 -19.32
CA SER A 80 -3.08 -19.74 -19.85
C SER A 80 -3.82 -20.99 -20.36
N GLU A 81 -3.89 -22.06 -19.59
CA GLU A 81 -4.79 -23.16 -19.92
C GLU A 81 -6.17 -22.83 -19.36
N GLU A 82 -7.04 -22.42 -20.28
CA GLU A 82 -8.47 -22.18 -20.13
C GLU A 82 -9.14 -23.24 -19.24
N PRO A 83 -10.10 -22.83 -18.39
CA PRO A 83 -10.91 -23.79 -17.68
C PRO A 83 -11.78 -24.55 -18.69
N LYS A 84 -11.45 -25.81 -18.96
CA LYS A 84 -12.41 -26.77 -19.52
C LYS A 84 -13.32 -27.23 -18.40
N GLY A 85 -14.42 -26.49 -18.22
CA GLY A 85 -15.56 -26.83 -17.37
C GLY A 85 -16.84 -26.38 -18.03
#